data_AF-A0A6B2G7H5-F1
#
_entry.id   AF-A0A6B2G7H5-F1
#
_cell.length_a   1.000
_cell.length_b   1.000
_cell.length_c   1.000
_cell.angle_alpha   90.00
_cell.angle_beta   90.00
_cell.angle_gamma   90.00
#
_symmetry.space_group_name_H-M   'P 1'
#
loop_
_entity.id
_entity.type
_entity.pdbx_description
1 polymer ?
#
loop_
_entity_poly.entity_id
_entity_poly.type
_entity_poly.pdbx_seq_one_letter_code
_entity_poly.pdbx_strand_id
1 'polypeptide(L)'
;MEGFYVVFDRENSKIGFAESSCGANGKMKSNSRIIGSQTRSYYLLLNEDTSVKKCYATEGYDDIDSVIRMTLYVLSGISILAIIPSIFLMIKAATLISKELE
;
A
#
# COMPACT_ATOMS: atom_id res chain seq x y z
N MET A 1 21.62 15.80 -10.47
CA MET A 1 22.81 15.16 -11.05
C MET A 1 24.05 16.02 -10.88
N GLU A 2 23.97 17.33 -11.03
CA GLU A 2 25.13 18.27 -11.01
C GLU A 2 25.93 18.38 -9.68
N GLY A 3 25.52 17.70 -8.62
CA GLY A 3 26.25 17.64 -7.34
C GLY A 3 26.82 16.25 -7.03
N PHE A 4 26.62 15.27 -7.91
CA PHE A 4 27.00 13.88 -7.67
C PHE A 4 27.52 13.26 -8.97
N TYR A 5 28.46 12.34 -8.84
CA TYR A 5 28.79 11.43 -9.93
C TYR A 5 27.74 10.31 -9.96
N VAL A 6 26.98 10.23 -11.05
CA VAL A 6 25.88 9.28 -11.20
C VAL A 6 26.29 8.19 -12.17
N VAL A 7 26.17 6.93 -11.74
CA VAL A 7 26.47 5.74 -12.55
C VAL A 7 25.18 5.05 -12.90
N PHE A 8 24.85 5.00 -14.19
CA PHE A 8 23.74 4.22 -14.72
C PHE A 8 24.23 2.83 -15.13
N ASP A 9 24.24 1.91 -14.17
CA ASP A 9 24.60 0.52 -14.42
C ASP A 9 23.39 -0.24 -14.97
N ARG A 10 23.23 -0.17 -16.30
CA ARG A 10 22.13 -0.82 -17.01
C ARG A 10 22.23 -2.33 -17.00
N GLU A 11 23.45 -2.88 -16.97
CA GLU A 11 23.68 -4.33 -16.96
C GLU A 11 23.16 -4.94 -15.65
N ASN A 12 23.40 -4.27 -14.52
CA ASN A 12 22.94 -4.74 -13.22
C ASN A 12 21.63 -4.11 -12.74
N SER A 13 20.96 -3.31 -13.59
CA SER A 13 19.72 -2.58 -13.26
C SER A 13 19.83 -1.74 -11.98
N LYS A 14 20.95 -1.05 -11.80
CA LYS A 14 21.25 -0.23 -10.62
C LYS A 14 21.65 1.19 -10.98
N ILE A 15 21.40 2.11 -10.06
CA ILE A 15 21.86 3.49 -10.16
C ILE A 15 22.75 3.78 -8.95
N GLY A 16 24.02 4.07 -9.21
CA GLY A 16 25.00 4.42 -8.20
C GLY A 16 25.17 5.93 -8.08
N PHE A 17 25.44 6.40 -6.87
CA PHE A 17 25.75 7.80 -6.59
C PHE A 17 27.08 7.87 -5.84
N ALA A 18 27.94 8.79 -6.27
CA ALA A 18 29.19 9.15 -5.60
C ALA A 18 29.30 10.67 -5.46
N GLU A 19 30.10 11.14 -4.49
CA GLU A 19 30.39 12.57 -4.39
C GLU A 19 31.21 13.04 -5.60
N SER A 20 30.80 14.16 -6.20
CA SER A 20 31.52 14.74 -7.34
C SER A 20 32.59 15.71 -6.84
N SER A 21 33.78 15.65 -7.42
CA SER A 21 34.85 16.65 -7.18
C SER A 21 34.62 17.97 -7.93
N CYS A 22 33.68 17.99 -8.88
CA CYS A 22 33.32 19.16 -9.67
C CYS A 22 31.86 19.56 -9.41
N GLY A 23 31.62 20.83 -9.05
CA GLY A 23 30.27 21.37 -8.91
C GLY A 23 29.68 21.87 -10.24
N ALA A 24 28.36 22.10 -10.27
CA ALA A 24 27.58 22.54 -11.43
C ALA A 24 28.20 23.67 -12.29
N ASN A 25 28.99 24.55 -11.68
CA ASN A 25 29.63 25.69 -12.35
C ASN A 25 31.15 25.55 -12.55
N GLY A 26 31.70 24.33 -12.55
CA GLY A 26 33.15 24.09 -12.64
C GLY A 26 33.94 24.52 -11.39
N LYS A 27 33.24 24.89 -10.31
CA LYS A 27 33.83 25.29 -9.03
C LYS A 27 33.90 24.09 -8.10
N MET A 28 35.00 23.97 -7.36
CA MET A 28 35.34 22.85 -6.45
C MET A 28 34.53 22.85 -5.14
N LYS A 29 33.23 23.19 -5.18
CA LYS A 29 32.40 23.29 -3.97
C LYS A 29 30.98 22.82 -4.23
N SER A 30 30.77 21.51 -4.24
CA SER A 30 29.45 20.94 -4.00
C SER A 30 29.36 20.54 -2.52
N ASN A 31 28.49 21.20 -1.75
CA ASN A 31 28.19 20.79 -0.37
C ASN A 31 27.31 19.52 -0.32
N SER A 32 27.21 18.79 -1.43
CA SER A 32 26.53 17.51 -1.52
C SER A 32 27.29 16.48 -0.68
N ARG A 33 26.55 15.68 0.07
CA ARG A 33 27.10 14.61 0.88
C ARG A 33 26.32 13.34 0.65
N ILE A 34 27.02 12.23 0.53
CA ILE A 34 26.40 10.90 0.55
C ILE A 34 26.64 10.31 1.93
N ILE A 35 25.58 10.21 2.72
CA ILE A 35 25.63 9.62 4.04
C ILE A 35 25.04 8.22 3.94
N GLY A 36 25.86 7.22 4.25
CA GLY A 36 25.44 5.82 4.34
C GLY A 36 25.93 5.22 5.65
N SER A 37 25.17 4.27 6.20
CA SER A 37 25.69 3.41 7.26
C SER A 37 26.86 2.58 6.73
N GLN A 38 27.96 2.50 7.48
CA GLN A 38 29.20 1.81 7.10
C GLN A 38 29.07 0.27 7.05
N THR A 39 27.86 -0.25 7.25
CA THR A 39 27.55 -1.67 7.24
C THR A 39 26.66 -2.02 6.05
N ARG A 40 27.26 -2.76 5.11
CA ARG A 40 26.65 -3.67 4.13
C ARG A 40 25.24 -3.31 3.62
N SER A 41 25.20 -2.99 2.33
CA SER A 41 24.06 -3.25 1.44
C SER A 41 22.78 -2.49 1.80
N TYR A 42 22.45 -1.50 0.98
CA TYR A 42 21.23 -0.67 1.04
C TYR A 42 19.94 -1.47 0.72
N TYR A 43 19.86 -2.72 1.16
CA TYR A 43 18.64 -3.52 1.28
C TYR A 43 18.14 -3.62 2.73
N LEU A 44 18.87 -3.07 3.72
CA LEU A 44 18.58 -3.27 5.16
C LEU A 44 18.75 -1.99 6.00
N LEU A 45 17.96 -0.95 5.70
CA LEU A 45 17.67 0.13 6.67
C LEU A 45 16.18 0.49 6.68
N LEU A 46 15.33 -0.50 6.43
CA LEU A 46 14.05 -0.58 7.11
C LEU A 46 14.25 -1.71 8.12
N ASN A 47 13.97 -1.43 9.39
CA ASN A 47 14.07 -2.37 10.49
C ASN A 47 13.59 -3.76 10.07
N GLU A 48 14.23 -4.79 10.59
CA GLU A 48 14.05 -6.22 10.30
C GLU A 48 12.60 -6.76 10.38
N ASP A 49 11.62 -5.92 10.79
CA ASP A 49 10.18 -6.20 10.83
C ASP A 49 9.33 -5.40 9.82
N THR A 50 9.92 -4.48 9.06
CA THR A 50 9.20 -3.64 8.11
C THR A 50 9.64 -4.01 6.70
N SER A 51 8.96 -5.01 6.13
CA SER A 51 8.96 -5.34 4.69
C SER A 51 9.23 -4.06 3.89
N VAL A 52 10.30 -4.07 3.08
CA VAL A 52 10.73 -2.95 2.23
C VAL A 52 9.50 -2.43 1.49
N LYS A 53 8.88 -1.40 2.05
CA LYS A 53 7.62 -0.90 1.52
C LYS A 53 7.99 -0.35 0.17
N LYS A 54 7.41 -0.95 -0.87
CA LYS A 54 7.51 -0.50 -2.24
C LYS A 54 6.99 0.94 -2.26
N CYS A 55 7.90 1.92 -2.13
CA CYS A 55 7.59 3.35 -2.23
C CYS A 55 7.45 3.79 -3.69
N TYR A 56 7.30 2.84 -4.60
CA TYR A 56 6.87 3.12 -5.96
C TYR A 56 5.35 3.03 -6.00
N ALA A 57 4.70 3.97 -6.69
CA ALA A 57 3.30 3.83 -7.02
C ALA A 57 3.14 2.54 -7.82
N THR A 58 2.52 1.53 -7.23
CA THR A 58 2.17 0.30 -7.95
C THR A 58 1.06 0.67 -8.92
N GLU A 59 1.27 0.43 -10.22
CA GLU A 59 0.18 0.48 -11.22
C GLU A 59 -0.86 -0.66 -11.02
N GLY A 60 -0.74 -1.41 -9.93
CA GLY A 60 -1.64 -2.50 -9.57
C GLY A 60 -2.93 -1.97 -8.97
N TYR A 61 -4.05 -2.41 -9.53
CA TYR A 61 -5.42 -2.27 -9.02
C TYR A 61 -5.65 -2.93 -7.64
N ASP A 62 -4.61 -3.44 -6.99
CA ASP A 62 -4.68 -4.21 -5.74
C ASP A 62 -5.29 -3.39 -4.59
N ASP A 63 -5.05 -2.08 -4.55
CA ASP A 63 -5.66 -1.19 -3.55
C ASP A 63 -7.16 -0.96 -3.82
N ILE A 64 -7.56 -0.89 -5.09
CA ILE A 64 -8.95 -0.68 -5.50
C ILE A 64 -9.80 -1.91 -5.13
N ASP A 65 -9.26 -3.11 -5.33
CA ASP A 65 -9.91 -4.37 -4.95
C ASP A 65 -10.17 -4.47 -3.43
N SER A 66 -9.25 -3.95 -2.62
CA SER A 66 -9.41 -3.94 -1.16
C SER A 66 -10.56 -3.03 -0.71
N VAL A 67 -10.65 -1.83 -1.30
CA VAL A 67 -11.69 -0.85 -0.99
C VAL A 67 -13.05 -1.36 -1.46
N ILE A 68 -13.13 -1.89 -2.68
CA ILE A 68 -14.36 -2.45 -3.23
C ILE A 68 -14.84 -3.64 -2.38
N ARG A 69 -13.94 -4.53 -1.94
CA ARG A 69 -14.31 -5.63 -1.02
C ARG A 69 -14.87 -5.11 0.30
N MET A 70 -14.20 -4.13 0.91
CA MET A 70 -14.68 -3.50 2.15
C MET A 70 -16.10 -2.95 1.97
N THR A 71 -16.34 -2.24 0.87
CA THR A 71 -17.66 -1.68 0.56
C THR A 71 -18.72 -2.77 0.38
N LEU A 72 -18.41 -3.86 -0.33
CA LEU A 72 -19.32 -4.99 -0.51
C LEU A 72 -19.66 -5.68 0.80
N TYR A 73 -18.68 -5.89 1.69
CA TYR A 73 -18.94 -6.48 3.01
C TYR A 73 -19.88 -5.61 3.85
N VAL A 74 -19.65 -4.30 3.91
CA VAL A 74 -20.49 -3.38 4.65
C VAL A 74 -21.92 -3.36 4.10
N LEU A 75 -22.08 -3.24 2.78
CA LEU A 75 -23.40 -3.28 2.13
C LEU A 75 -24.13 -4.59 2.38
N SER A 76 -23.43 -5.73 2.28
CA SER A 76 -24.01 -7.04 2.56
C SER A 76 -24.48 -7.15 4.02
N GLY A 77 -23.70 -6.65 4.98
CA GLY A 77 -24.06 -6.64 6.40
C GLY A 77 -25.31 -5.80 6.68
N ILE A 78 -25.39 -4.60 6.11
CA ILE A 78 -26.56 -3.72 6.25
C ILE A 78 -27.81 -4.40 5.65
N SER A 79 -27.69 -5.03 4.48
CA SER A 79 -28.81 -5.70 3.83
C SER A 79 -29.37 -6.85 4.68
N ILE A 80 -28.50 -7.67 5.28
CA ILE A 80 -28.92 -8.78 6.14
C ILE A 80 -29.60 -8.25 7.41
N LEU A 81 -29.03 -7.22 8.06
CA LEU A 81 -29.62 -6.59 9.24
C LEU A 81 -30.99 -5.99 8.97
N ALA A 82 -31.21 -5.45 7.77
CA ALA A 82 -32.50 -4.90 7.37
C ALA A 82 -33.56 -5.99 7.09
N ILE A 83 -33.15 -7.18 6.63
CA ILE A 83 -34.06 -8.29 6.28
C ILE A 83 -34.50 -9.10 7.51
N ILE A 84 -33.66 -9.19 8.56
CA ILE A 84 -33.95 -9.97 9.78
C ILE A 84 -35.31 -9.60 10.42
N PRO A 85 -35.66 -8.32 10.64
CA PRO A 85 -36.96 -7.94 11.19
C PRO A 85 -38.14 -8.36 10.31
N SER A 86 -38.00 -8.25 8.98
CA SER A 86 -39.04 -8.66 8.03
C SER A 86 -39.26 -10.17 8.07
N ILE A 87 -38.18 -10.97 8.13
CA ILE A 87 -38.27 -12.42 8.28
C ILE A 87 -38.96 -12.78 9.60
N PHE A 88 -38.60 -12.11 10.70
CA PHE A 88 -39.21 -12.38 12.00
C PHE A 88 -40.72 -12.09 12.00
N LEU A 89 -41.15 -11.01 11.36
CA LEU A 89 -42.57 -10.69 11.20
C LEU A 89 -43.29 -11.71 10.32
N MET A 90 -42.67 -12.19 9.23
CA MET A 90 -43.26 -13.24 8.39
C MET A 90 -43.42 -14.56 9.14
N ILE A 91 -42.43 -14.96 9.96
CA ILE A 91 -42.52 -16.16 10.79
C ILE A 91 -43.66 -16.02 11.82
N LYS A 92 -43.77 -14.86 12.48
CA LYS A 92 -44.87 -14.57 13.41
C LYS A 92 -46.24 -14.63 12.72
N ALA A 93 -46.37 -14.04 11.54
CA ALA A 93 -47.62 -14.07 10.79
C ALA A 93 -47.98 -15.50 10.36
N ALA A 94 -47.03 -16.28 9.84
CA ALA A 94 -47.24 -17.67 9.45
C ALA A 94 -47.70 -18.55 10.61
N THR A 95 -47.04 -18.42 11.78
CA THR A 95 -47.41 -19.20 12.98
C THR A 95 -48.77 -18.82 13.58
N LEU A 96 -49.21 -17.57 13.44
CA LEU A 96 -50.55 -17.15 13.83
C LEU A 96 -51.62 -17.74 12.90
N ILE A 97 -51.38 -17.73 11.58
CA ILE A 97 -52.28 -18.34 10.59
C ILE A 97 -52.41 -19.85 10.82
N SER A 98 -51.30 -20.54 11.10
CA SER A 98 -51.32 -21.97 11.42
C SER A 98 -52.14 -22.31 12.67
N LYS A 99 -52.25 -21.38 13.64
CA LYS A 99 -53.04 -21.58 14.86
C LYS A 99 -54.53 -21.30 14.72
N GLU A 100 -54.94 -20.48 13.74
CA GLU A 100 -56.37 -20.24 13.47
C GLU A 100 -57.01 -21.35 12.60
N LEU A 101 -56.19 -22.20 11.99
CA LEU A 101 -56.66 -23.29 11.13
C LEU A 101 -56.90 -24.61 11.87
N GLU A 102 -56.60 -24.66 13.18
CA GLU A 102 -56.72 -25.83 14.07
C GLU A 102 -57.88 -25.63 15.05
#